data_AF-A0A812SGX6-F1
#
_entry.id   AF-A0A812SGX6-F1
#
_cell.length_a   1.000
_cell.length_b   1.000
_cell.length_c   1.000
_cell.angle_alpha   90.00
_cell.angle_beta   90.00
_cell.angle_gamma   90.00
#
_symmetry.space_group_name_H-M   'P 1'
#
loop_
_entity.id
_entity.type
_entity.pdbx_description
1 polymer ?
#
loop_
_entity_poly.entity_id
_entity_poly.type
_entity_poly.pdbx_seq_one_letter_code
_entity_poly.pdbx_strand_id
1 'polypeptide(L)'
;MALRGIPASRPCTPHIRSNCTEGRFVTCGRLEVEPRRAATAATLPARDVTRCRARAGQLEPGQALVVQFTRGPPEQGGECTEIRVEAGECWGLDSDGDSYDCLGRCGIGCQDPSPGLCSNWSRNCLKHDICSYYYNSRGGAVDPSCGWAFQKAERDFLEPCLTDMACTLPGYNTKAEVCQRSLVGL
;
A
#
# COMPACT_ATOMS: atom_id res chain seq x y z
N MET A 1 6.26 -17.67 22.37
CA MET A 1 4.96 -18.00 21.74
C MET A 1 4.80 -17.04 20.58
N ALA A 2 5.25 -17.44 19.39
CA ALA A 2 5.35 -16.56 18.22
C ALA A 2 3.96 -16.15 17.75
N LEU A 3 3.77 -14.85 17.50
CA LEU A 3 2.59 -14.32 16.86
C LEU A 3 2.45 -15.03 15.51
N ARG A 4 1.34 -15.74 15.29
CA ARG A 4 0.97 -16.19 13.95
C ARG A 4 0.72 -14.92 13.14
N GLY A 5 1.76 -14.47 12.42
CA GLY A 5 1.62 -13.42 11.42
C GLY A 5 0.50 -13.82 10.47
N ILE A 6 -0.38 -12.87 10.17
CA ILE A 6 -1.33 -13.07 9.08
C ILE A 6 -0.48 -13.37 7.85
N PRO A 7 -0.62 -14.52 7.18
CA PRO A 7 0.16 -14.78 5.98
C PRO A 7 -0.15 -13.63 5.00
N ALA A 8 0.89 -12.89 4.60
CA ALA A 8 0.79 -11.86 3.58
C ALA A 8 0.31 -12.51 2.29
N SER A 9 -1.01 -12.54 2.09
CA SER A 9 -1.66 -13.27 1.02
C SER A 9 -2.48 -12.33 0.17
N ARG A 10 -2.29 -12.39 -1.15
CA ARG A 10 -3.04 -11.60 -2.12
C ARG A 10 -4.54 -11.51 -1.78
N PRO A 11 -5.13 -10.32 -1.55
CA PRO A 11 -6.54 -10.20 -1.22
C PRO A 11 -7.42 -10.38 -2.46
N CYS A 12 -8.61 -10.95 -2.28
CA CYS A 12 -9.63 -11.00 -3.33
C CYS A 12 -10.28 -9.63 -3.51
N THR A 13 -10.70 -9.33 -4.73
CA THR A 13 -11.43 -8.09 -5.11
C THR A 13 -12.62 -8.45 -5.99
N PRO A 14 -13.50 -7.51 -6.35
CA PRO A 14 -14.55 -7.77 -7.34
C PRO A 14 -14.02 -8.32 -8.67
N HIS A 15 -12.78 -7.96 -9.03
CA HIS A 15 -12.09 -8.30 -10.29
C HIS A 15 -11.12 -9.49 -10.16
N ILE A 16 -10.66 -9.82 -8.94
CA ILE A 16 -9.69 -10.87 -8.67
C ILE A 16 -10.31 -11.89 -7.71
N ARG A 17 -10.69 -13.06 -8.22
CA ARG A 17 -11.45 -14.08 -7.48
C ARG A 17 -10.75 -15.44 -7.35
N SER A 18 -9.57 -15.58 -7.93
CA SER A 18 -8.79 -16.83 -7.91
C SER A 18 -7.41 -16.58 -7.30
N ASN A 19 -6.88 -17.58 -6.58
CA ASN A 19 -5.57 -17.52 -5.93
C ASN A 19 -5.42 -16.29 -5.01
N CYS A 20 -6.48 -16.01 -4.23
CA CYS A 20 -6.56 -14.85 -3.35
C CYS A 20 -7.26 -15.22 -2.04
N THR A 21 -7.18 -14.35 -1.03
CA THR A 21 -7.83 -14.50 0.27
C THR A 21 -9.05 -13.59 0.37
N GLU A 22 -10.22 -14.19 0.55
CA GLU A 22 -11.47 -13.48 0.73
C GLU A 22 -11.53 -12.73 2.06
N GLY A 23 -12.39 -11.70 2.14
CA GLY A 23 -12.67 -10.98 3.38
C GLY A 23 -11.55 -10.09 3.92
N ARG A 24 -10.44 -9.92 3.19
CA ARG A 24 -9.38 -8.97 3.58
C ARG A 24 -9.83 -7.51 3.44
N PHE A 25 -10.62 -7.19 2.41
CA PHE A 25 -11.27 -5.90 2.25
C PHE A 25 -12.63 -5.92 2.95
N VAL A 26 -12.89 -4.93 3.78
CA VAL A 26 -14.15 -4.76 4.51
C VAL A 26 -14.57 -3.29 4.49
N THR A 27 -15.83 -3.00 4.83
CA THR A 27 -16.29 -1.63 5.05
C THR A 27 -15.51 -0.98 6.21
N CYS A 28 -15.19 0.31 6.10
CA CYS A 28 -14.47 1.04 7.14
C CYS A 28 -15.12 0.91 8.54
N GLY A 29 -14.28 0.77 9.57
CA GLY A 29 -14.71 0.60 10.96
C GLY A 29 -15.05 -0.84 11.37
N ARG A 30 -14.70 -1.83 10.53
CA ARG A 30 -14.93 -3.26 10.80
C ARG A 30 -13.68 -3.99 11.29
N LEU A 31 -12.49 -3.48 10.96
CA LEU A 31 -11.23 -3.98 11.48
C LEU A 31 -10.99 -3.37 12.86
N GLU A 32 -11.24 -4.16 13.91
CA GLU A 32 -10.89 -3.77 15.27
C GLU A 32 -9.36 -3.68 15.39
N VAL A 33 -8.86 -2.50 15.77
CA VAL A 33 -7.48 -2.33 16.24
C VAL A 33 -7.43 -2.92 17.65
N GLU A 34 -7.41 -4.25 17.74
CA GLU A 34 -7.43 -4.99 19.01
C GLU A 34 -6.36 -4.46 19.98
N PRO A 35 -6.73 -3.91 21.14
CA PRO A 35 -5.80 -3.21 22.01
C PRO A 35 -4.84 -4.15 22.77
N ARG A 36 -4.97 -5.48 22.64
CA ARG A 36 -4.23 -6.43 23.48
C ARG A 36 -3.84 -7.71 22.73
N ARG A 37 -2.74 -7.67 21.96
CA ARG A 37 -1.66 -8.70 21.89
C ARG A 37 -0.88 -8.77 20.58
N ALA A 38 -1.28 -8.07 19.53
CA ALA A 38 -0.41 -7.79 18.39
C ALA A 38 -0.04 -6.31 18.43
N ALA A 39 1.14 -5.92 17.94
CA ALA A 39 1.46 -4.50 17.75
C ALA A 39 0.27 -3.82 17.05
N THR A 40 -0.35 -2.83 17.71
CA THR A 40 -1.55 -2.16 17.20
C THR A 40 -1.21 -1.52 15.86
N ALA A 41 -1.80 -2.05 14.79
CA ALA A 41 -1.63 -1.48 13.46
C ALA A 41 -2.21 -0.06 13.46
N ALA A 42 -1.42 0.92 13.04
CA ALA A 42 -1.90 2.29 12.96
C ALA A 42 -2.93 2.38 11.81
N THR A 43 -4.05 3.07 12.05
CA THR A 43 -5.00 3.36 10.99
C THR A 43 -4.48 4.51 10.12
N LEU A 44 -4.58 4.35 8.81
CA LEU A 44 -4.39 5.38 7.79
C LEU A 44 -5.75 5.73 7.19
N PRO A 45 -6.44 6.76 7.73
CA PRO A 45 -7.72 7.23 7.22
C PRO A 45 -7.67 7.62 5.74
N ALA A 46 -8.79 7.47 5.04
CA ALA A 46 -8.89 7.81 3.62
C ALA A 46 -8.51 9.29 3.35
N ARG A 47 -9.00 10.19 4.20
CA ARG A 47 -8.76 11.65 4.16
C ARG A 47 -7.33 12.08 4.51
N ASP A 48 -6.53 11.22 5.14
CA ASP A 48 -5.23 11.64 5.67
C ASP A 48 -4.21 11.81 4.55
N VAL A 49 -4.06 13.02 4.03
CA VAL A 49 -3.04 13.32 3.02
C VAL A 49 -1.74 13.70 3.72
N THR A 50 -0.74 12.83 3.63
CA THR A 50 0.60 13.09 4.16
C THR A 50 1.50 13.74 3.12
N ARG A 51 2.62 14.33 3.54
CA ARG A 51 3.75 14.66 2.65
C ARG A 51 5.00 14.00 3.18
N CYS A 52 5.97 13.79 2.30
CA CYS A 52 7.28 13.21 2.60
C CYS A 52 8.22 14.02 3.53
N ARG A 53 7.70 14.91 4.39
CA ARG A 53 8.47 15.69 5.37
C ARG A 53 7.96 15.60 6.81
N ALA A 54 6.83 14.94 7.06
CA ALA A 54 6.29 14.73 8.39
C ALA A 54 6.53 13.27 8.84
N ARG A 55 6.58 13.03 10.16
CA ARG A 55 6.49 11.65 10.72
C ARG A 55 5.32 10.86 10.11
N ALA A 56 4.25 11.55 9.72
CA ALA A 56 3.21 11.02 8.85
C ALA A 56 3.68 11.17 7.39
N GLY A 57 4.09 10.06 6.77
CA GLY A 57 4.62 10.06 5.40
C GLY A 57 5.67 8.96 5.19
N GLN A 58 6.44 8.64 6.23
CA GLN A 58 7.36 7.51 6.24
C GLN A 58 6.62 6.22 6.58
N LEU A 59 6.85 5.19 5.77
CA LEU A 59 6.53 3.80 6.07
C LEU A 59 7.80 3.15 6.63
N GLU A 60 7.66 2.31 7.65
CA GLU A 60 8.74 1.43 8.09
C GLU A 60 8.65 0.08 7.35
N PRO A 61 9.78 -0.61 7.09
CA PRO A 61 9.75 -1.97 6.56
C PRO A 61 8.84 -2.90 7.40
N GLY A 62 7.88 -3.56 6.76
CA GLY A 62 6.95 -4.48 7.42
C GLY A 62 5.93 -3.82 8.36
N GLN A 63 5.79 -2.49 8.33
CA GLN A 63 4.84 -1.80 9.21
C GLN A 63 3.40 -2.26 8.97
N ALA A 64 2.78 -2.87 9.99
CA ALA A 64 1.37 -3.22 9.96
C ALA A 64 0.47 -1.98 10.09
N LEU A 65 -0.47 -1.84 9.15
CA LEU A 65 -1.36 -0.69 8.98
C LEU A 65 -2.78 -1.15 8.68
N VAL A 66 -3.77 -0.40 9.15
CA VAL A 66 -5.15 -0.47 8.63
C VAL A 66 -5.32 0.66 7.64
N VAL A 67 -5.45 0.36 6.36
CA VAL A 67 -5.52 1.37 5.30
C VAL A 67 -6.96 1.54 4.87
N GLN A 68 -7.46 2.77 4.99
CA GLN A 68 -8.79 3.16 4.52
C GLN A 68 -8.68 3.91 3.20
N PHE A 69 -9.61 3.66 2.29
CA PHE A 69 -9.71 4.33 1.00
C PHE A 69 -11.18 4.41 0.55
N THR A 70 -11.46 5.31 -0.38
CA THR A 70 -12.80 5.54 -0.95
C THR A 70 -12.73 5.41 -2.46
N ARG A 71 -13.87 5.15 -3.10
CA ARG A 71 -14.01 5.39 -4.55
C ARG A 71 -14.07 6.89 -4.78
N GLY A 72 -13.04 7.46 -5.40
CA GLY A 72 -12.89 8.90 -5.60
C GLY A 72 -12.49 9.64 -4.32
N PRO A 73 -12.59 10.99 -4.32
CA PRO A 73 -12.23 11.81 -3.17
C PRO A 73 -13.05 11.47 -1.92
N PRO A 74 -12.42 11.32 -0.73
CA PRO A 74 -13.14 11.02 0.51
C PRO A 74 -14.25 12.02 0.86
N GLU A 75 -14.10 13.27 0.44
CA GLU A 75 -15.03 14.37 0.70
C GLU A 75 -16.30 14.29 -0.15
N GLN A 76 -16.32 13.44 -1.19
CA GLN A 76 -17.47 13.25 -2.07
C GLN A 76 -18.38 12.10 -1.64
N GLY A 77 -18.13 11.50 -0.47
CA GLY A 77 -19.03 10.51 0.13
C GLY A 77 -19.02 9.13 -0.53
N GLY A 78 -17.94 8.78 -1.26
CA GLY A 78 -17.76 7.43 -1.77
C GLY A 78 -17.72 6.38 -0.64
N GLU A 79 -18.10 5.14 -0.96
CA GLU A 79 -18.05 4.04 0.01
C GLU A 79 -16.61 3.86 0.52
N CYS A 80 -16.46 3.82 1.85
CA CYS A 80 -15.18 3.66 2.52
C CYS A 80 -14.89 2.16 2.72
N THR A 81 -13.79 1.72 2.14
CA THR A 81 -13.24 0.36 2.28
C THR A 81 -11.96 0.41 3.09
N GLU A 82 -11.69 -0.63 3.88
CA GLU A 82 -10.45 -0.77 4.62
C GLU A 82 -9.87 -2.18 4.54
N ILE A 83 -8.56 -2.27 4.73
CA ILE A 83 -7.80 -3.51 4.73
C ILE A 83 -6.64 -3.41 5.73
N ARG A 84 -6.34 -4.50 6.44
CA ARG A 84 -5.11 -4.62 7.21
C ARG A 84 -4.00 -5.15 6.30
N VAL A 85 -2.90 -4.43 6.21
CA VAL A 85 -1.73 -4.78 5.40
C VAL A 85 -0.44 -4.54 6.16
N GLU A 86 0.65 -5.17 5.72
CA GLU A 86 2.01 -4.74 6.04
C GLU A 86 2.62 -3.93 4.87
N ALA A 87 3.37 -2.88 5.19
CA ALA A 87 4.10 -2.12 4.18
C ALA A 87 5.13 -3.03 3.47
N GLY A 88 5.00 -3.10 2.14
CA GLY A 88 5.78 -4.02 1.32
C GLY A 88 5.12 -5.39 1.10
N GLU A 89 3.83 -5.57 1.41
CA GLU A 89 3.15 -6.80 0.98
C GLU A 89 3.28 -7.05 -0.53
N CYS A 90 3.29 -8.32 -0.91
CA CYS A 90 3.49 -8.76 -2.29
C CYS A 90 2.28 -9.51 -2.82
N TRP A 91 1.44 -8.82 -3.58
CA TRP A 91 0.18 -9.37 -4.08
C TRP A 91 0.29 -9.98 -5.48
N GLY A 92 1.45 -9.86 -6.12
CA GLY A 92 1.70 -10.36 -7.46
C GLY A 92 1.01 -9.53 -8.54
N LEU A 93 0.75 -10.17 -9.67
CA LEU A 93 0.14 -9.53 -10.84
C LEU A 93 -1.37 -9.47 -10.73
N ASP A 94 -1.98 -8.37 -11.13
CA ASP A 94 -3.43 -8.30 -11.30
C ASP A 94 -3.93 -9.02 -12.58
N SER A 95 -5.17 -8.77 -13.00
CA SER A 95 -5.75 -9.39 -14.19
C SER A 95 -5.18 -8.88 -15.51
N ASP A 96 -4.55 -7.70 -15.52
CA ASP A 96 -4.00 -7.07 -16.73
C ASP A 96 -2.47 -7.19 -16.80
N GLY A 97 -1.83 -7.73 -15.75
CA GLY A 97 -0.40 -8.00 -15.70
C GLY A 97 0.41 -6.94 -14.96
N ASP A 98 -0.24 -5.97 -14.32
CA ASP A 98 0.45 -4.96 -13.50
C ASP A 98 0.87 -5.56 -12.16
N SER A 99 2.09 -5.24 -11.72
CA SER A 99 2.66 -5.76 -10.48
C SER A 99 2.25 -4.94 -9.25
N TYR A 100 1.60 -5.61 -8.29
CA TYR A 100 1.28 -5.09 -6.95
C TYR A 100 2.17 -5.72 -5.87
N ASP A 101 3.40 -6.06 -6.25
CA ASP A 101 4.46 -6.35 -5.29
C ASP A 101 5.05 -5.07 -4.70
N CYS A 102 5.57 -5.13 -3.47
CA CYS A 102 6.15 -3.99 -2.75
C CYS A 102 5.18 -2.84 -2.47
N LEU A 103 3.97 -3.16 -2.00
CA LEU A 103 2.94 -2.15 -1.72
C LEU A 103 3.42 -1.01 -0.82
N GLY A 104 3.17 0.23 -1.23
CA GLY A 104 3.61 1.43 -0.53
C GLY A 104 4.90 2.03 -1.06
N ARG A 105 5.61 1.31 -1.92
CA ARG A 105 6.68 1.88 -2.73
C ARG A 105 6.05 2.72 -3.83
N CYS A 106 6.45 3.98 -3.95
CA CYS A 106 6.00 4.87 -5.01
C CYS A 106 6.61 4.47 -6.36
N GLY A 107 5.76 4.23 -7.35
CA GLY A 107 6.12 3.74 -8.68
C GLY A 107 5.61 2.31 -8.91
N ILE A 108 5.87 1.73 -10.09
CA ILE A 108 5.32 0.41 -10.46
C ILE A 108 6.02 -0.71 -9.67
N GLY A 109 5.26 -1.53 -8.94
CA GLY A 109 5.75 -2.76 -8.30
C GLY A 109 6.98 -2.61 -7.40
N CYS A 110 7.80 -3.65 -7.28
CA CYS A 110 9.14 -3.52 -6.72
C CYS A 110 10.09 -2.85 -7.72
N GLN A 111 11.17 -2.24 -7.23
CA GLN A 111 12.24 -1.75 -8.10
C GLN A 111 12.96 -2.93 -8.76
N ASP A 112 13.16 -2.85 -10.08
CA ASP A 112 14.01 -3.77 -10.82
C ASP A 112 15.45 -3.71 -10.25
N PRO A 113 16.20 -4.82 -10.29
CA PRO A 113 17.56 -4.88 -9.73
C PRO A 113 18.58 -3.95 -10.39
N SER A 114 18.20 -3.16 -11.39
CA SER A 114 18.99 -2.05 -11.95
C SER A 114 18.84 -0.79 -11.07
N PRO A 115 19.85 -0.46 -10.23
CA PRO A 115 19.82 0.74 -9.41
C PRO A 115 19.88 2.00 -10.30
N GLY A 116 19.01 2.98 -10.06
CA GLY A 116 19.12 4.28 -10.76
C GLY A 116 17.84 5.09 -10.84
N LEU A 117 16.68 4.46 -10.76
CA LEU A 117 15.42 5.18 -10.55
C LEU A 117 15.26 5.45 -9.06
N CYS A 118 14.96 6.71 -8.72
CA CYS A 118 14.61 7.05 -7.36
C CYS A 118 13.37 6.24 -6.93
N SER A 119 13.45 5.67 -5.74
CA SER A 119 12.39 4.89 -5.10
C SER A 119 12.09 5.51 -3.75
N ASN A 120 10.82 5.85 -3.53
CA ASN A 120 10.33 6.37 -2.26
C ASN A 120 9.27 5.41 -1.71
N TRP A 121 9.04 5.48 -0.41
CA TRP A 121 7.98 4.77 0.29
C TRP A 121 7.08 5.78 0.98
N SER A 122 5.77 5.71 0.71
CA SER A 122 4.84 6.65 1.29
C SER A 122 3.47 6.04 1.58
N ARG A 123 2.81 6.60 2.59
CA ARG A 123 1.44 6.24 2.96
C ARG A 123 0.43 6.56 1.86
N ASN A 124 0.68 7.59 1.05
CA ASN A 124 -0.20 7.92 -0.08
C ASN A 124 0.01 6.93 -1.23
N CYS A 125 1.25 6.52 -1.51
CA CYS A 125 1.54 5.46 -2.48
C CYS A 125 0.88 4.15 -2.04
N LEU A 126 0.98 3.78 -0.75
CA LEU A 126 0.31 2.59 -0.21
C LEU A 126 -1.21 2.65 -0.40
N LYS A 127 -1.83 3.80 -0.08
CA LYS A 127 -3.27 4.00 -0.30
C LYS A 127 -3.66 3.90 -1.78
N HIS A 128 -2.85 4.48 -2.66
CA HIS A 128 -3.08 4.41 -4.09
C HIS A 128 -2.96 2.99 -4.61
N ASP A 129 -1.91 2.26 -4.27
CA ASP A 129 -1.69 0.88 -4.73
C ASP A 129 -2.86 -0.02 -4.32
N ILE A 130 -3.31 0.10 -3.07
CA ILE A 130 -4.45 -0.65 -2.53
C ILE A 130 -5.76 -0.28 -3.25
N CYS A 131 -6.04 1.01 -3.43
CA CYS A 131 -7.21 1.47 -4.17
C CYS A 131 -7.18 0.93 -5.60
N SER A 132 -6.04 1.09 -6.28
CA SER A 132 -5.86 0.72 -7.68
C SER A 132 -6.03 -0.77 -7.87
N TYR A 133 -5.47 -1.60 -6.99
CA TYR A 133 -5.66 -3.04 -6.99
C TYR A 133 -7.13 -3.44 -6.78
N TYR A 134 -7.81 -2.79 -5.82
CA TYR A 134 -9.20 -3.11 -5.50
C TYR A 134 -10.15 -2.81 -6.67
N TYR A 135 -9.98 -1.64 -7.32
CA TYR A 135 -10.84 -1.18 -8.41
C TYR A 135 -10.32 -1.48 -9.81
N ASN A 136 -9.19 -2.19 -9.94
CA ASN A 136 -8.50 -2.44 -11.21
C ASN A 136 -8.29 -1.13 -12.02
N SER A 137 -7.79 -0.10 -11.33
CA SER A 137 -7.72 1.29 -11.82
C SER A 137 -6.54 1.53 -12.76
N ARG A 138 -6.78 2.24 -13.88
CA ARG A 138 -5.78 2.51 -14.94
C ARG A 138 -5.73 3.96 -15.42
N GLY A 139 -6.70 4.79 -15.05
CA GLY A 139 -6.81 6.15 -15.59
C GLY A 139 -5.83 7.16 -15.01
N GLY A 140 -4.88 6.75 -14.16
CA GLY A 140 -4.00 7.66 -13.44
C GLY A 140 -4.80 8.76 -12.73
N ALA A 141 -4.39 10.03 -12.88
CA ALA A 141 -5.03 11.17 -12.24
C ALA A 141 -6.50 11.41 -12.61
N VAL A 142 -6.96 10.89 -13.76
CA VAL A 142 -8.35 11.04 -14.25
C VAL A 142 -9.20 9.81 -13.99
N ASP A 143 -8.65 8.78 -13.33
CA ASP A 143 -9.42 7.60 -12.99
C ASP A 143 -10.56 7.94 -12.02
N PRO A 144 -11.81 7.55 -12.32
CA PRO A 144 -12.96 7.91 -11.48
C PRO A 144 -12.95 7.21 -10.11
N SER A 145 -12.24 6.10 -9.98
CA SER A 145 -12.16 5.32 -8.74
C SER A 145 -10.95 5.74 -7.90
N CYS A 146 -9.75 5.83 -8.48
CA CYS A 146 -8.52 6.05 -7.71
C CYS A 146 -7.72 7.29 -8.12
N GLY A 147 -8.23 8.13 -9.03
CA GLY A 147 -7.49 9.30 -9.53
C GLY A 147 -7.14 10.33 -8.46
N TRP A 148 -7.98 10.48 -7.44
CA TRP A 148 -7.64 11.31 -6.29
C TRP A 148 -6.43 10.76 -5.52
N ALA A 149 -6.42 9.45 -5.24
CA ALA A 149 -5.31 8.81 -4.54
C ALA A 149 -4.03 8.84 -5.38
N PHE A 150 -4.15 8.66 -6.71
CA PHE A 150 -3.05 8.81 -7.66
C PHE A 150 -2.41 10.20 -7.55
N GLN A 151 -3.21 11.27 -7.60
CA GLN A 151 -2.67 12.64 -7.50
C GLN A 151 -1.97 12.92 -6.16
N LYS A 152 -2.36 12.23 -5.07
CA LYS A 152 -1.65 12.34 -3.78
C LYS A 152 -0.34 11.54 -3.81
N ALA A 153 -0.37 10.33 -4.34
CA ALA A 153 0.81 9.48 -4.48
C ALA A 153 1.84 10.07 -5.45
N GLU A 154 1.42 10.68 -6.55
CA GLU A 154 2.28 11.31 -7.56
C GLU A 154 3.16 12.40 -6.95
N ARG A 155 2.62 13.21 -6.03
CA ARG A 155 3.42 14.21 -5.31
C ARG A 155 4.51 13.58 -4.46
N ASP A 156 4.19 12.49 -3.75
CA ASP A 156 5.16 11.75 -2.93
C ASP A 156 6.16 10.95 -3.78
N PHE A 157 5.81 10.61 -5.02
CA PHE A 157 6.72 10.04 -5.99
C PHE A 157 7.72 11.11 -6.49
N LEU A 158 7.22 12.24 -6.99
CA LEU A 158 8.04 13.25 -7.67
C LEU A 158 8.87 14.11 -6.71
N GLU A 159 8.28 14.62 -5.62
CA GLU A 159 8.95 15.61 -4.76
C GLU A 159 10.25 15.07 -4.16
N PRO A 160 10.30 13.91 -3.47
CA PRO A 160 11.54 13.46 -2.83
C PRO A 160 12.54 12.96 -3.86
N CYS A 161 12.09 12.46 -5.02
CA CYS A 161 13.00 12.07 -6.09
C CYS A 161 13.72 13.24 -6.76
N LEU A 162 13.12 14.44 -6.72
CA LEU A 162 13.71 15.63 -7.31
C LEU A 162 14.36 16.56 -6.28
N THR A 163 14.03 16.44 -4.98
CA THR A 163 14.39 17.46 -4.00
C THR A 163 15.08 16.98 -2.72
N ASP A 164 14.86 15.76 -2.20
CA ASP A 164 15.26 15.48 -0.79
C ASP A 164 15.47 14.00 -0.37
N MET A 165 15.19 12.96 -1.17
CA MET A 165 15.31 11.54 -0.77
C MET A 165 14.71 11.14 0.60
N ALA A 166 13.89 12.00 1.22
CA ALA A 166 13.46 11.91 2.61
C ALA A 166 12.53 10.71 2.92
N CYS A 167 12.02 10.07 1.87
CA CYS A 167 11.16 8.89 1.91
C CYS A 167 11.83 7.63 1.34
N THR A 168 13.15 7.63 1.14
CA THR A 168 13.87 6.44 0.69
C THR A 168 13.93 5.39 1.81
N LEU A 169 13.78 4.11 1.46
CA LEU A 169 14.08 2.98 2.35
C LEU A 169 15.23 2.18 1.74
N PRO A 170 16.49 2.45 2.12
CA PRO A 170 17.64 1.70 1.60
C PRO A 170 17.53 0.21 1.91
N GLY A 171 17.83 -0.64 0.92
CA GLY A 171 17.80 -2.11 1.10
C GLY A 171 16.41 -2.72 1.26
N TYR A 172 15.36 -1.98 0.90
CA TYR A 172 13.96 -2.42 0.93
C TYR A 172 13.22 -1.91 -0.31
N ASN A 173 13.71 -2.21 -1.51
CA ASN A 173 13.10 -1.74 -2.76
C ASN A 173 12.87 -2.86 -3.78
N THR A 174 13.70 -3.90 -3.73
CA THR A 174 13.62 -5.03 -4.66
C THR A 174 12.67 -6.11 -4.16
N LYS A 175 12.18 -6.94 -5.08
CA LYS A 175 11.36 -8.11 -4.76
C LYS A 175 12.06 -9.07 -3.79
N ALA A 176 13.38 -9.22 -3.90
CA ALA A 176 14.16 -10.07 -3.00
C ALA A 176 14.22 -9.51 -1.58
N GLU A 177 14.41 -8.20 -1.44
CA GLU A 177 14.48 -7.54 -0.14
C GLU A 177 13.12 -7.51 0.58
N VAL A 178 12.03 -7.40 -0.17
CA VAL A 178 10.69 -7.20 0.37
C VAL A 178 9.92 -8.52 0.45
N CYS A 179 9.72 -9.19 -0.68
CA CYS A 179 8.82 -10.34 -0.77
C CYS A 179 9.45 -11.65 -0.27
N GLN A 180 10.78 -11.79 -0.29
CA GLN A 180 11.46 -13.02 0.11
C GLN A 180 11.85 -13.05 1.60
N ARG A 181 11.68 -11.94 2.34
CA ARG A 181 11.89 -11.90 3.79
C ARG A 181 10.85 -12.69 4.58
N SER A 182 9.65 -12.88 4.05
CA SER A 182 8.60 -13.70 4.70
C SER A 182 8.91 -15.20 4.74
N LEU A 183 9.97 -15.66 4.06
CA LEU A 183 10.40 -17.07 4.03
C LEU A 183 11.57 -17.37 5.00
N VAL A 184 12.25 -16.35 5.52
CA VAL A 184 13.41 -16.51 6.39
C VAL A 184 13.06 -15.88 7.74
N GLY A 185 12.26 -16.61 8.53
CA GLY A 185 12.05 -16.23 9.93
C GLY A 185 13.39 -16.21 10.67
N LEU A 186 13.82 -15.01 11.04
CA LEU A 186 14.80 -14.75 12.11
C LEU A 186 14.13 -13.83 13.14
#